data_AF-A0A171APL1-F1
#
_entry.id   AF-A0A171APL1-F1
#
_cell.length_a   1.000
_cell.length_b   1.000
_cell.length_c   1.000
_cell.angle_alpha   90.00
_cell.angle_beta   90.00
_cell.angle_gamma   90.00
#
_symmetry.space_group_name_H-M   'P 1'
#
loop_
_entity.id
_entity.type
_entity.pdbx_description
1 polymer ?
#
loop_
_entity_poly.entity_id
_entity_poly.type
_entity_poly.pdbx_seq_one_letter_code
_entity_poly.pdbx_strand_id
1 'polypeptide(L)'
;MCVIRIERMNLEEICTELDSLSLRMLQLMKEYINVKLTIEGLIKNGSLHLAKSRYIMGNRNVSALQLPSEDSNDVIASTTVICKEMAEKGEAFILELSRLNIHDNENDDSDTLRQRN
;
A
#
# COMPACT_ATOMS: atom_id res chain seq x y z
N MET A 1 -31.60 0.25 -0.13
CA MET A 1 -32.19 0.08 1.21
C MET A 1 -33.53 -0.62 1.05
N CYS A 2 -33.69 -1.84 1.55
CA CYS A 2 -35.00 -2.50 1.60
C CYS A 2 -35.77 -1.91 2.79
N VAL A 3 -36.88 -1.24 2.52
CA VAL A 3 -37.77 -0.68 3.52
C VAL A 3 -38.97 -1.61 3.60
N ILE A 4 -39.18 -2.25 4.75
CA ILE A 4 -40.31 -3.16 4.97
C ILE A 4 -41.57 -2.30 5.10
N ARG A 5 -42.45 -2.35 4.10
CA ARG A 5 -43.76 -1.68 4.10
C ARG A 5 -44.78 -2.63 4.72
N ILE A 6 -45.03 -2.48 6.03
CA ILE A 6 -45.84 -3.39 6.85
C ILE A 6 -47.36 -3.20 6.65
N GLU A 7 -47.79 -2.19 5.91
CA GLU A 7 -49.21 -1.75 5.94
C GLU A 7 -50.24 -2.74 5.37
N ARG A 8 -49.87 -3.81 4.64
CA ARG A 8 -50.81 -4.86 4.14
C ARG A 8 -50.17 -6.22 3.85
N MET A 9 -49.48 -6.85 4.79
CA MET A 9 -48.98 -8.23 4.63
C MET A 9 -49.63 -9.18 5.63
N ASN A 10 -49.94 -10.40 5.19
CA ASN A 10 -50.39 -11.48 6.09
C ASN A 10 -49.23 -11.91 6.99
N LEU A 11 -49.55 -12.44 8.19
CA LEU A 11 -48.54 -12.84 9.17
C LEU A 11 -47.52 -13.84 8.59
N GLU A 12 -47.97 -14.77 7.76
CA GLU A 12 -47.11 -15.73 7.05
C GLU A 12 -46.14 -15.07 6.08
N GLU A 13 -46.58 -14.06 5.30
CA GLU A 13 -45.69 -13.32 4.42
C GLU A 13 -44.60 -12.58 5.21
N ILE A 14 -44.97 -11.97 6.34
CA ILE A 14 -44.02 -11.28 7.22
C ILE A 14 -42.97 -12.26 7.76
N CYS A 15 -43.39 -13.46 8.20
CA CYS A 15 -42.47 -14.48 8.68
C CYS A 15 -41.52 -14.94 7.56
N THR A 16 -42.03 -15.19 6.35
CA THR A 16 -41.19 -15.62 5.22
C THR A 16 -40.15 -14.57 4.79
N GLU A 17 -40.53 -13.29 4.79
CA GLU A 17 -39.61 -12.20 4.47
C GLU A 17 -38.56 -11.98 5.57
N LEU A 18 -38.96 -12.14 6.84
CA LEU A 18 -38.03 -12.06 7.96
C LEU A 18 -37.00 -13.20 7.91
N ASP A 19 -37.45 -14.42 7.59
CA ASP A 19 -36.57 -15.58 7.45
C ASP A 19 -35.62 -15.42 6.26
N SER A 20 -36.12 -14.92 5.12
CA SER A 20 -35.30 -14.65 3.93
C SER A 20 -34.21 -13.63 4.23
N LEU A 21 -34.56 -12.55 4.94
CA LEU A 21 -33.62 -11.51 5.36
C LEU A 21 -32.61 -12.06 6.37
N SER A 22 -33.04 -12.88 7.32
CA SER A 22 -32.17 -13.49 8.32
C SER A 22 -31.15 -14.41 7.69
N LEU A 23 -31.57 -15.23 6.70
CA LEU A 23 -30.65 -16.06 5.91
C LEU A 23 -29.64 -15.21 5.13
N ARG A 24 -30.09 -14.13 4.50
CA ARG A 24 -29.21 -13.21 3.77
C ARG A 24 -28.21 -12.52 4.70
N MET A 25 -28.64 -12.13 5.89
CA MET A 25 -27.78 -11.56 6.93
C MET A 25 -26.69 -12.56 7.33
N LEU A 26 -27.05 -13.82 7.56
CA LEU A 26 -26.10 -14.88 7.92
C LEU A 26 -25.09 -15.17 6.79
N GLN A 27 -25.54 -15.16 5.53
CA GLN A 27 -24.64 -15.30 4.37
C GLN A 27 -23.64 -14.15 4.29
N LEU A 28 -24.11 -12.91 4.49
CA LEU A 28 -23.25 -11.72 4.46
C LEU A 28 -22.24 -11.74 5.62
N MET A 29 -22.67 -12.17 6.82
CA MET A 29 -21.76 -12.33 7.96
C MET A 29 -20.67 -13.37 7.68
N LYS A 30 -21.02 -14.49 7.05
CA LYS A 30 -20.05 -15.52 6.65
C LYS A 30 -19.03 -14.97 5.65
N GLU A 31 -19.50 -14.25 4.63
CA GLU A 31 -18.62 -13.63 3.63
C GLU A 31 -17.68 -12.60 4.27
N TYR A 32 -18.21 -11.74 5.14
CA TYR A 32 -17.42 -10.78 5.89
C TYR A 32 -16.31 -11.44 6.71
N ILE A 33 -16.62 -12.52 7.43
CA ILE A 33 -15.62 -13.27 8.22
C ILE A 33 -14.53 -13.86 7.31
N ASN A 34 -14.91 -14.45 6.17
CA ASN A 34 -13.94 -15.00 5.22
C ASN A 34 -12.98 -13.93 4.67
N VAL A 35 -13.53 -12.77 4.28
CA VAL A 35 -12.72 -11.65 3.80
C VAL A 35 -11.79 -11.15 4.90
N LYS A 36 -12.28 -11.02 6.13
CA LYS A 36 -11.46 -10.61 7.28
C LYS A 36 -10.29 -11.57 7.51
N LEU A 37 -10.53 -12.87 7.53
CA LEU A 37 -9.47 -13.88 7.67
C LEU A 37 -8.45 -13.82 6.52
N THR A 38 -8.92 -13.56 5.31
CA THR A 38 -8.06 -13.39 4.13
C THR A 38 -7.14 -12.18 4.31
N ILE A 39 -7.68 -11.05 4.75
CA ILE A 39 -6.92 -9.83 5.04
C ILE A 39 -5.89 -10.08 6.14
N GLU A 40 -6.26 -10.76 7.22
CA GLU A 40 -5.33 -11.11 8.30
C GLU A 40 -4.16 -11.96 7.78
N GLY A 41 -4.44 -12.95 6.92
CA GLY A 41 -3.43 -13.76 6.25
C GLY A 41 -2.50 -12.93 5.36
N LEU A 42 -3.05 -12.02 4.56
CA LEU A 42 -2.28 -11.13 3.68
C LEU A 42 -1.39 -10.17 4.48
N ILE A 43 -1.90 -9.58 5.57
CA ILE A 43 -1.13 -8.69 6.45
C ILE A 43 0.03 -9.45 7.12
N LYS A 44 -0.23 -10.66 7.61
CA LYS A 44 0.80 -11.51 8.21
C LYS A 44 1.90 -11.85 7.20
N ASN A 45 1.51 -12.25 5.99
CA ASN A 45 2.49 -12.56 4.94
C ASN A 45 3.25 -11.30 4.52
N GLY A 46 2.56 -10.17 4.31
CA GLY A 46 3.17 -8.88 3.95
C GLY A 46 4.20 -8.41 4.99
N SER A 47 3.86 -8.51 6.28
CA SER A 47 4.80 -8.16 7.36
C SER A 47 6.04 -9.07 7.40
N LEU A 48 5.87 -10.38 7.17
CA LEU A 48 6.98 -11.32 7.06
C LEU A 48 7.88 -11.01 5.85
N HIS A 49 7.29 -10.73 4.68
CA HIS A 49 8.05 -10.36 3.49
C HIS A 49 8.81 -9.05 3.70
N LEU A 50 8.18 -8.06 4.32
CA LEU A 50 8.82 -6.79 4.64
C LEU A 50 9.99 -6.98 5.63
N ALA A 51 9.82 -7.81 6.66
CA ALA A 51 10.88 -8.14 7.60
C ALA A 51 12.08 -8.82 6.89
N LYS A 52 11.81 -9.79 6.00
CA LYS A 52 12.84 -10.43 5.17
C LYS A 52 13.58 -9.41 4.30
N SER A 53 12.87 -8.52 3.62
CA SER A 53 13.48 -7.47 2.79
C SER A 53 14.36 -6.53 3.62
N ARG A 54 13.89 -6.09 4.80
CA ARG A 54 14.70 -5.24 5.71
C ARG A 54 15.96 -5.97 6.20
N TYR A 55 15.84 -7.25 6.52
CA TYR A 55 16.99 -8.07 6.92
C TYR A 55 18.03 -8.16 5.81
N ILE A 56 17.61 -8.42 4.56
CA ILE A 56 18.50 -8.53 3.40
C ILE A 56 19.13 -7.17 3.05
N MET A 57 18.36 -6.07 3.06
CA MET A 57 18.85 -4.73 2.71
C MET A 57 19.70 -4.08 3.82
N GLY A 58 19.63 -4.57 5.06
CA GLY A 58 20.40 -4.05 6.18
C GLY A 58 20.19 -2.54 6.37
N ASN A 59 21.29 -1.77 6.43
CA ASN A 59 21.24 -0.30 6.59
C ASN A 59 20.68 0.46 5.38
N ARG A 60 20.49 -0.19 4.22
CA ARG A 60 19.87 0.42 3.03
C ARG A 60 18.36 0.18 2.95
N ASN A 61 17.73 -0.32 4.02
CA ASN A 61 16.29 -0.54 4.03
C ASN A 61 15.53 0.80 4.00
N VAL A 62 14.40 0.84 3.28
CA VAL A 62 13.51 1.98 3.24
C VAL A 62 12.37 1.76 4.23
N SER A 63 12.23 2.65 5.22
CA SER A 63 11.15 2.62 6.21
C SER A 63 9.94 3.41 5.71
N ALA A 64 8.77 3.16 6.31
CA ALA A 64 7.54 3.88 5.98
C ALA A 64 7.67 5.41 6.17
N LEU A 65 8.55 5.85 7.08
CA LEU A 65 8.85 7.28 7.31
C LEU A 65 9.64 7.94 6.15
N GLN A 66 10.27 7.13 5.29
CA GLN A 66 11.03 7.59 4.13
C GLN A 66 10.21 7.53 2.84
N LEU A 67 8.96 7.07 2.92
CA LEU A 67 8.04 7.11 1.81
C LEU A 67 7.29 8.45 1.82
N PRO A 68 7.16 9.12 0.67
CA PRO A 68 6.40 10.35 0.58
C PRO A 68 4.95 10.12 1.01
N SER A 69 4.49 10.89 2.00
CA SER A 69 3.08 10.97 2.41
C SER A 69 2.40 12.20 1.82
N GLU A 70 1.08 12.31 1.92
CA GLU A 70 0.33 13.49 1.43
C GLU A 70 0.81 14.80 2.08
N ASP A 71 1.37 14.73 3.30
CA ASP A 71 1.97 15.86 4.03
C ASP A 71 3.48 16.07 3.74
N SER A 72 4.08 15.30 2.84
CA SER A 72 5.52 15.41 2.55
C SER A 72 5.82 16.50 1.52
N ASN A 73 6.96 17.18 1.68
CA ASN A 73 7.47 18.13 0.69
C ASN A 73 7.68 17.44 -0.67
N ASP A 74 7.66 18.23 -1.75
CA ASP A 74 7.86 17.75 -3.11
C ASP A 74 9.06 16.80 -3.23
N VAL A 75 8.80 15.59 -3.75
CA VAL A 75 9.79 14.53 -3.84
C VAL A 75 10.70 14.80 -5.02
N ILE A 76 11.95 15.19 -4.74
CA ILE A 76 12.96 15.38 -5.78
C ILE A 76 13.63 14.04 -6.08
N ALA A 77 13.43 13.52 -7.29
CA ALA A 77 14.04 12.27 -7.72
C ALA A 77 15.57 12.42 -7.84
N SER A 78 16.34 11.70 -7.02
CA SER A 78 17.81 11.70 -7.07
C SER A 78 18.38 11.21 -8.40
N THR A 79 17.62 10.43 -9.17
CA THR A 79 18.01 9.98 -10.50
C THR A 79 16.84 10.12 -11.46
N THR A 80 17.08 10.81 -12.56
CA THR A 80 16.13 11.00 -13.66
C THR A 80 16.67 10.34 -14.92
N VAL A 81 15.78 9.79 -15.74
CA VAL A 81 16.14 9.22 -17.05
C VAL A 81 15.86 10.30 -18.09
N ILE A 82 16.87 10.67 -18.86
CA ILE A 82 16.75 11.61 -19.97
C ILE A 82 16.82 10.83 -21.27
N CYS A 83 15.83 11.02 -22.14
CA CYS A 83 15.89 10.54 -23.51
C CYS A 83 16.61 11.58 -24.38
N LYS A 84 17.70 11.17 -25.04
CA LYS A 84 18.27 11.93 -26.15
C LYS A 84 17.76 11.36 -27.48
N GLU A 85 17.56 12.23 -28.47
CA GLU A 85 16.78 12.00 -29.69
C GLU A 85 17.12 10.72 -30.49
N MET A 86 16.12 10.28 -31.26
CA MET A 86 16.17 9.16 -32.21
C MET A 86 17.21 9.44 -33.30
N ALA A 87 18.24 8.61 -33.40
CA ALA A 87 19.08 8.61 -34.59
C ALA A 87 18.23 8.18 -35.79
N GLU A 88 18.15 9.03 -36.82
CA GLU A 88 17.41 8.75 -38.04
C GLU A 88 17.89 7.43 -38.67
N LYS A 89 16.94 6.52 -38.89
CA LYS A 89 17.08 5.13 -39.40
C LYS A 89 17.58 4.07 -38.41
N GLY A 90 16.75 3.77 -37.41
CA GLY A 90 16.83 2.53 -36.64
C GLY A 90 16.52 2.75 -35.17
N GLU A 91 15.42 2.18 -34.70
CA GLU A 91 14.77 2.37 -33.41
C GLU A 91 15.69 2.08 -32.19
N ALA A 92 16.57 3.00 -31.84
CA ALA A 92 17.36 2.94 -30.62
C ALA A 92 17.16 4.23 -29.82
N PHE A 93 16.41 4.13 -28.72
CA PHE A 93 16.34 5.18 -27.71
C PHE A 93 17.63 5.17 -26.89
N ILE A 94 18.37 6.27 -26.90
CA ILE A 94 19.50 6.45 -25.98
C ILE A 94 18.95 7.01 -24.68
N LEU A 95 18.84 6.14 -23.69
CA LEU A 95 18.45 6.49 -22.32
C LEU A 95 19.71 6.79 -21.51
N GLU A 96 19.83 8.02 -21.03
CA GLU A 96 20.92 8.43 -20.16
C GLU A 96 20.38 8.65 -18.74
N LEU A 97 21.14 8.17 -17.74
CA LEU A 97 20.82 8.38 -16.33
C LEU A 97 21.51 9.66 -15.85
N SER A 98 20.72 10.70 -15.56
CA SER A 98 21.21 11.88 -14.86
C SER A 98 20.96 11.74 -13.36
N ARG A 99 22.01 11.84 -12.56
CA ARG A 99 21.93 11.82 -11.09
C ARG A 99 22.09 13.23 -10.56
N LEU A 100 21.24 13.63 -9.62
CA LEU A 100 21.42 14.85 -8.85
C LEU A 100 22.54 14.61 -7.82
N ASN A 101 23.59 15.43 -7.89
CA ASN A 101 24.68 15.40 -6.91
C ASN A 101 24.23 16.17 -5.66
N ILE A 102 23.78 15.45 -4.64
CA ILE A 102 23.48 16.02 -3.33
C ILE A 102 24.78 15.99 -2.52
N HIS A 103 25.74 16.83 -2.88
CA HIS A 103 26.87 17.16 -2.03
C HIS A 103 27.22 18.60 -2.33
N ASP A 104 26.78 19.50 -1.44
CA ASP A 104 27.43 20.76 -1.06
C ASP A 104 26.50 21.50 -0.09
N ASN A 105 26.56 21.10 1.19
CA ASN A 105 26.41 21.93 2.40
C ASN A 105 25.97 21.11 3.60
N GLU A 106 26.91 20.43 4.28
CA GLU A 106 26.99 20.39 5.75
C GLU A 106 28.48 20.30 6.10
N ASN A 107 29.10 21.46 6.36
CA ASN A 107 30.35 21.52 7.11
C ASN A 107 30.01 21.20 8.57
N ASP A 108 30.81 20.31 9.15
CA ASP A 108 31.08 20.07 10.58
C ASP A 108 29.90 20.08 11.57
N ASP A 109 29.60 18.90 12.16
CA ASP A 109 29.98 18.70 13.56
C ASP A 109 29.79 17.25 14.06
N SER A 110 30.89 16.73 14.62
CA SER A 110 30.98 15.67 15.63
C SER A 110 30.64 14.21 15.26
N ASP A 111 31.69 13.51 14.84
CA ASP A 111 32.00 12.18 15.37
C ASP A 111 31.78 12.13 16.89
N THR A 112 30.93 11.22 17.39
CA THR A 112 31.18 10.37 18.57
C THR A 112 29.94 9.53 18.93
N LEU A 113 30.21 8.28 19.37
CA LEU A 113 29.31 7.34 20.06
C LEU A 113 28.39 6.43 19.20
N ARG A 114 29.03 5.40 18.63
CA ARG A 114 28.45 4.04 18.62
C ARG A 114 29.47 3.03 19.16
N GLN A 115 29.72 3.09 20.47
CA GLN A 115 30.20 1.90 21.18
C GLN A 115 29.05 0.91 21.30
N ARG A 116 29.30 -0.30 20.80
CA ARG A 116 28.47 -1.48 20.95
C ARG A 116 28.36 -1.87 22.43
N ASN A 117 27.13 -2.09 22.89
CA ASN A 117 26.78 -3.13 23.86
C ASN A 117 25.51 -3.81 23.36
#